data_AF-A0A1H7AZT1-F1
#
_entry.id   AF-A0A1H7AZT1-F1
#
_cell.length_a   1.000
_cell.length_b   1.000
_cell.length_c   1.000
_cell.angle_alpha   90.00
_cell.angle_beta   90.00
_cell.angle_gamma   90.00
#
_symmetry.space_group_name_H-M   'P 1'
#
loop_
_entity.id
_entity.type
_entity.pdbx_description
1 polymer ?
#
loop_
_entity_poly.entity_id
_entity_poly.type
_entity_poly.pdbx_seq_one_letter_code
_entity_poly.pdbx_strand_id
1 'polypeptide(L)' 'MLKNCPAAYLFLMSFGALMIFLFISPIIGVWSIYFETALHILTFTTKVICLFFLFIAVVDLLNSIHLRKHIH' A
#
# COMPACT_ATOMS: atom_id res chain seq x y z
N MET A 1 -12.91 42.79 23.61
CA MET A 1 -13.04 42.27 24.98
C MET A 1 -12.34 40.91 25.23
N LEU A 2 -11.56 40.34 24.30
CA LEU A 2 -10.85 39.05 24.53
C LEU A 2 -9.53 39.14 25.31
N LYS A 3 -9.03 40.35 25.62
CA LYS A 3 -7.69 40.57 26.19
C LYS A 3 -7.55 40.14 27.67
N ASN A 4 -8.66 39.89 28.36
CA ASN A 4 -8.69 39.60 29.81
C ASN A 4 -8.99 38.13 30.16
N CYS A 5 -9.11 37.22 29.18
CA CYS A 5 -9.41 35.81 29.43
C CYS A 5 -8.46 34.90 28.65
N PRO A 6 -7.20 34.73 29.10
CA PRO A 6 -6.20 33.90 28.43
C PRO A 6 -6.65 32.43 28.29
N ALA A 7 -7.46 31.94 29.24
CA ALA A 7 -8.04 30.60 29.18
C ALA A 7 -9.01 30.41 28.00
N ALA A 8 -9.84 31.41 27.69
CA ALA A 8 -10.78 31.33 26.57
C ALA A 8 -10.06 31.32 25.21
N TYR A 9 -8.95 32.06 25.11
CA TYR A 9 -8.12 32.08 23.91
C TYR A 9 -7.38 30.75 23.68
N LEU A 10 -6.82 30.16 24.74
CA LEU A 10 -6.21 28.82 24.69
C LEU A 10 -7.23 27.75 24.33
N PHE A 11 -8.45 27.85 24.88
CA PHE A 11 -9.55 26.96 24.54
C PHE A 11 -9.93 27.08 23.05
N LEU A 12 -10.03 28.31 22.53
CA LEU A 12 -10.34 28.54 21.11
C LEU A 12 -9.26 27.99 20.17
N MET A 13 -7.98 28.20 20.53
CA MET A 13 -6.82 27.67 19.80
C MET A 13 -6.82 26.13 19.79
N SER A 14 -7.03 25.50 20.95
CA SER A 14 -7.08 24.05 21.08
C SER A 14 -8.26 23.45 20.31
N PHE A 15 -9.43 24.09 20.39
CA PHE A 15 -10.62 23.68 19.64
C PHE A 15 -10.40 23.81 18.13
N GLY A 16 -9.78 24.89 17.67
CA GLY A 16 -9.40 25.07 16.28
C GLY A 16 -8.45 23.97 15.79
N ALA A 17 -7.42 23.64 16.56
CA ALA A 17 -6.49 22.56 16.22
C ALA A 17 -7.18 21.20 16.15
N LEU A 18 -8.06 20.88 17.11
CA LEU A 18 -8.84 19.64 17.11
C LEU A 18 -9.74 19.51 15.88
N MET A 19 -10.40 20.60 15.48
CA MET A 19 -11.22 20.61 14.26
C MET A 19 -10.36 20.34 13.02
N ILE A 20 -9.18 20.94 12.91
CA ILE A 20 -8.25 20.69 11.80
C ILE A 20 -7.84 19.21 11.75
N PHE A 21 -7.50 18.61 12.90
CA PHE A 21 -7.18 17.17 12.98
C PHE A 21 -8.35 16.28 12.55
N LEU A 22 -9.58 16.62 12.97
CA LEU A 22 -10.79 15.91 12.57
C LEU A 22 -11.07 16.01 11.07
N PHE A 23 -10.70 17.12 10.42
CA PHE A 23 -10.82 17.27 8.96
C PHE A 23 -9.75 16.50 8.18
N ILE A 24 -8.54 16.37 8.72
CA ILE A 24 -7.43 15.63 8.07
C ILE A 24 -7.57 14.12 8.28
N SER A 25 -8.12 13.68 9.40
CA SER A 25 -8.32 12.26 9.74
C SER A 25 -9.04 11.43 8.65
N PRO A 26 -10.19 11.85 8.08
CA PRO A 26 -10.86 11.09 7.03
C PRO A 26 -10.06 11.04 5.73
N ILE A 27 -9.22 12.05 5.46
CA ILE A 27 -8.33 12.05 4.29
C ILE A 27 -7.32 10.90 4.45
N ILE A 28 -6.66 10.79 5.61
CA ILE A 28 -5.69 9.71 5.85
C ILE A 28 -6.36 8.33 5.75
N GLY A 29 -7.57 8.17 6.30
CA GLY A 29 -8.31 6.90 6.25
C GLY A 29 -8.66 6.47 4.82
N VAL A 30 -9.09 7.41 3.98
CA VAL A 30 -9.41 7.14 2.57
C VAL A 30 -8.16 6.80 1.77
N TRP A 31 -7.07 7.54 1.97
CA TRP A 31 -5.78 7.26 1.34
C TRP A 31 -5.23 5.88 1.72
N SER A 32 -5.44 5.44 2.97
CA SER A 32 -5.06 4.11 3.43
C SER A 32 -5.74 3.00 2.62
N ILE A 33 -7.05 3.14 2.35
CA ILE A 33 -7.83 2.13 1.62
C ILE A 33 -7.39 2.05 0.15
N TYR A 34 -7.18 3.20 -0.49
CA TYR A 34 -6.66 3.23 -1.87
C TYR A 34 -5.26 2.64 -1.97
N PHE A 35 -4.39 2.95 -1.00
CA PHE A 35 -3.03 2.44 -0.96
C PHE A 35 -2.99 0.92 -0.73
N GLU A 36 -3.81 0.40 0.19
CA GLU A 36 -3.94 -1.03 0.45
C GLU A 36 -4.44 -1.79 -0.78
N THR A 37 -5.44 -1.23 -1.47
CA THR A 37 -5.98 -1.82 -2.71
C THR A 37 -4.93 -1.85 -3.82
N ALA A 38 -4.17 -0.75 -4.00
CA ALA A 38 -3.09 -0.68 -4.98
C ALA A 38 -1.97 -1.68 -4.67
N LEU A 39 -1.59 -1.82 -3.40
CA LEU A 39 -0.61 -2.82 -2.96
C LEU A 39 -1.08 -4.24 -3.22
N HIS A 40 -2.36 -4.54 -3.00
CA HIS A 40 -2.92 -5.85 -3.25
C HIS A 40 -2.90 -6.20 -4.75
N ILE A 41 -3.30 -5.26 -5.61
CA ILE A 41 -3.26 -5.42 -7.07
C ILE A 41 -1.81 -5.61 -7.55
N LEU A 42 -0.88 -4.82 -7.04
CA LEU A 42 0.54 -4.93 -7.37
C LEU A 42 1.09 -6.31 -6.98
N THR A 43 0.81 -6.73 -5.74
CA THR A 43 1.25 -8.03 -5.21
C THR A 43 0.67 -9.19 -6.03
N PHE A 44 -0.61 -9.12 -6.38
CA PHE A 44 -1.26 -10.12 -7.23
C PHE A 44 -0.59 -10.19 -8.61
N THR A 45 -0.39 -9.04 -9.24
CA THR A 45 0.23 -8.94 -10.57
C THR A 45 1.65 -9.51 -10.56
N THR A 46 2.47 -9.15 -9.56
CA THR A 46 3.82 -9.69 -9.41
C THR A 46 3.81 -11.21 -9.21
N LYS A 47 2.89 -11.74 -8.38
CA LYS A 47 2.76 -13.19 -8.18
C LYS A 47 2.41 -13.92 -9.47
N VAL A 48 1.47 -13.39 -10.26
CA VAL A 48 1.09 -13.99 -11.55
C VAL A 48 2.27 -14.00 -12.52
N ILE A 49 2.99 -12.88 -12.62
CA ILE A 49 4.17 -12.77 -13.49
C ILE A 49 5.26 -13.75 -13.05
N CYS A 50 5.58 -13.80 -11.75
CA CYS A 50 6.57 -14.75 -11.22
C CYS A 50 6.17 -16.20 -11.48
N LEU A 51 4.90 -16.55 -11.29
CA LEU A 51 4.40 -17.90 -11.55
C LEU A 51 4.56 -18.27 -13.03
N PHE A 52 4.27 -17.33 -13.93
CA PHE A 52 4.44 -17.52 -15.36
C PHE A 52 5.91 -17.76 -15.75
N PHE A 53 6.83 -16.94 -15.22
CA PHE A 53 8.26 -17.16 -15.44
C PHE A 53 8.74 -18.50 -14.88
N LEU A 54 8.27 -18.89 -13.69
CA LEU A 54 8.61 -20.17 -13.08
C LEU A 54 8.12 -21.34 -13.95
N PHE A 55 6.91 -21.25 -14.50
CA PHE A 55 6.38 -22.25 -15.41
C PHE A 55 7.25 -22.40 -16.66
N ILE A 56 7.64 -21.28 -17.29
CA ILE A 56 8.55 -21.29 -18.44
C ILE A 56 9.88 -21.95 -18.07
N ALA A 57 10.47 -21.57 -16.94
CA ALA A 57 11.74 -22.13 -16.48
C ALA A 57 11.66 -23.64 -16.24
N VAL A 58 10.54 -24.15 -15.70
CA VAL A 58 10.32 -25.58 -15.51
C VAL A 58 10.18 -26.32 -16.84
N VAL A 59 9.45 -25.75 -17.80
CA VAL A 59 9.32 -26.34 -19.15
C VAL A 59 10.68 -26.41 -19.85
N ASP A 60 11.48 -25.35 -19.75
CA ASP A 60 12.81 -25.31 -20.36
C ASP A 60 13.77 -26.30 -19.68
N LEU A 61 13.71 -26.41 -18.35
CA LEU A 61 14.47 -27.40 -17.60
C LEU A 61 14.10 -28.84 -18.01
N LEU A 62 12.82 -29.14 -18.15
CA LEU A 62 12.35 -30.46 -18.60
C LEU A 62 12.82 -30.78 -20.03
N ASN A 63 12.74 -29.80 -20.93
CA ASN A 63 13.26 -29.95 -22.29
C ASN A 63 14.76 -30.21 -22.28
N SER A 64 15.54 -29.46 -21.49
CA SER A 64 16.98 -29.65 -21.35
C SER A 64 17.34 -31.04 -20.81
N ILE A 65 16.60 -31.53 -19.80
CA ILE A 65 16.79 -32.87 -19.24
C ILE A 65 16.44 -33.95 -20.28
N HIS A 66 15.33 -33.79 -21.00
CA HIS A 66 14.93 -34.75 -22.04
C HIS A 66 15.95 -34.80 -23.18
N LEU A 67 16.46 -33.65 -23.62
CA LEU A 67 17.49 -33.57 -24.65
C LEU A 67 18.77 -34.27 -24.19
N ARG A 68 19.21 -34.03 -22.95
CA ARG A 68 20.39 -34.66 -22.36
C ARG A 68 20.22 -36.18 -22.24
N LYS A 69 19.01 -36.66 -21.94
CA LYS A 69 18.68 -38.09 -21.86
C LYS A 69 18.65 -38.76 -23.24
N HIS A 70 18.33 -38.04 -24.32
CA HIS A 70 18.30 -38.58 -25.67
C HIS A 70 19.70 -38.61 -26.35
N ILE A 71 20.64 -37.80 -25.84
CA ILE A 71 22.03 -37.73 -26.35
C ILE A 71 22.93 -38.81 -25.73
N HIS A 72 22.51 -39.43 -24.62
CA HIS A 72 23.30 -40.41 -23.86
C HIS A 72 22.76 -41.84 -24.02
#